data_AF-A0A1I1K4K7-F1
#
_entry.id   AF-A0A1I1K4K7-F1
#
_cell.length_a   1.000
_cell.length_b   1.000
_cell.length_c   1.000
_cell.angle_alpha   90.00
_cell.angle_beta   90.00
_cell.angle_gamma   90.00
#
_symmetry.space_group_name_H-M   'P 1'
#
loop_
_entity.id
_entity.type
_entity.pdbx_description
1 polymer ?
#
loop_
_entity_poly.entity_id
_entity_poly.type
_entity_poly.pdbx_seq_one_letter_code
_entity_poly.pdbx_strand_id
1 'polypeptide(L)'
;MKRRRVIAFFTCIVIVTFVIGISAYNKISHENDLDCRASAIQIKAVAVDHTDQPLSGVKVYEGSIANNERAVTNSQGEFQFYSGVCGKITLLFITPDGDTYTKTYNREAVPNIIKLE
;
A
#
# COMPACT_ATOMS: atom_id res chain seq x y z
N MET A 1 30.88 8.54 -47.96
CA MET A 1 29.71 7.77 -47.47
C MET A 1 28.45 8.61 -47.69
N LYS A 2 27.48 8.17 -48.51
CA LYS A 2 26.33 8.99 -48.91
C LYS A 2 25.48 9.38 -47.68
N ARG A 3 25.30 10.68 -47.45
CA ARG A 3 24.57 11.32 -46.32
C ARG A 3 23.26 10.60 -45.93
N ARG A 4 22.54 10.06 -46.91
CA ARG A 4 21.30 9.26 -46.72
C ARG A 4 21.50 7.93 -45.97
N ARG A 5 22.63 7.22 -46.17
CA ARG A 5 22.93 5.99 -45.42
C ARG A 5 23.17 6.28 -43.95
N VAL A 6 23.89 7.37 -43.64
CA VAL A 6 24.19 7.77 -42.26
C VAL A 6 22.90 8.12 -41.50
N ILE A 7 21.99 8.88 -42.12
CA ILE A 7 20.69 9.24 -41.52
C ILE A 7 19.85 7.97 -41.23
N ALA A 8 19.80 7.03 -42.18
CA ALA A 8 19.05 5.78 -42.00
C ALA A 8 19.58 4.92 -40.84
N PHE A 9 20.90 4.90 -40.63
CA PHE A 9 21.49 4.19 -39.49
C PHE A 9 21.10 4.81 -38.15
N PHE A 10 21.16 6.13 -38.02
CA PHE A 10 20.77 6.82 -36.78
C PHE A 10 19.28 6.65 -36.46
N THR A 11 18.40 6.71 -37.47
CA THR A 11 16.96 6.46 -37.26
C THR A 11 16.68 5.03 -36.79
N CYS A 12 17.44 4.05 -37.28
CA CYS A 12 17.26 2.65 -36.89
C CYS A 12 17.70 2.41 -35.43
N ILE A 13 18.80 3.02 -35.00
CA ILE A 13 19.29 2.93 -33.61
C ILE A 13 18.26 3.50 -32.64
N VAL A 14 17.66 4.66 -32.94
CA VAL A 14 16.65 5.30 -32.08
C VAL A 14 15.40 4.43 -31.91
N ILE A 15 14.94 3.78 -32.98
CA ILE A 15 13.76 2.88 -32.92
C ILE A 15 14.06 1.67 -32.03
N VAL A 16 15.24 1.05 -32.18
CA VAL A 16 15.64 -0.11 -31.40
C VAL A 16 15.75 0.23 -29.91
N THR A 17 16.38 1.37 -29.56
CA THR A 17 16.51 1.78 -28.15
C THR A 17 15.15 2.12 -27.54
N PHE A 18 14.24 2.70 -28.31
CA PHE A 18 12.90 3.05 -27.83
C PHE A 18 12.05 1.80 -27.52
N VAL A 19 12.11 0.78 -28.40
CA VAL A 19 11.39 -0.49 -28.20
C VAL A 19 11.95 -1.27 -27.00
N ILE A 20 13.27 -1.32 -26.83
CA ILE A 20 13.92 -1.95 -25.67
C ILE A 20 13.55 -1.19 -24.38
N GLY A 21 13.56 0.15 -24.42
CA GLY A 21 13.18 0.98 -23.27
C GLY A 21 11.75 0.74 -22.80
N ILE A 22 10.78 0.71 -23.73
CA ILE A 22 9.36 0.45 -23.39
C ILE A 22 9.17 -0.96 -22.83
N SER A 23 9.78 -1.97 -23.44
CA SER A 23 9.64 -3.36 -22.98
C SER A 23 10.27 -3.60 -21.61
N ALA A 24 11.44 -3.00 -21.34
CA ALA A 24 12.07 -3.05 -20.02
C ALA A 24 11.24 -2.30 -18.96
N TYR A 25 10.76 -1.10 -19.28
CA TYR A 25 9.91 -0.31 -18.37
C TYR A 25 8.61 -1.04 -18.02
N ASN A 26 7.91 -1.58 -19.04
CA ASN A 26 6.66 -2.31 -18.82
C ASN A 26 6.88 -3.57 -17.99
N LYS A 27 7.97 -4.32 -18.20
CA LYS A 27 8.29 -5.51 -17.40
C LYS A 27 8.51 -5.17 -15.93
N ILE A 28 9.31 -4.14 -15.64
CA ILE A 28 9.60 -3.70 -14.26
C ILE A 28 8.32 -3.24 -13.57
N SER A 29 7.45 -2.49 -14.26
CA SER A 29 6.18 -2.02 -13.68
C SER A 29 5.22 -3.19 -13.39
N HIS A 30 5.16 -4.17 -14.29
CA HIS A 30 4.25 -5.30 -14.18
C HIS A 30 4.68 -6.32 -13.11
N GLU A 31 5.99 -6.47 -12.87
CA GLU A 31 6.54 -7.37 -11.84
C GLU A 31 6.24 -6.86 -10.42
N ASN A 32 6.33 -5.54 -10.19
CA ASN A 32 6.03 -4.95 -8.89
C ASN A 32 4.53 -4.94 -8.51
N ASP A 33 3.60 -4.91 -9.49
CA ASP A 33 2.15 -4.88 -9.23
C ASP A 33 1.56 -6.30 -9.11
N LEU A 34 2.12 -7.29 -9.82
CA LEU A 34 1.63 -8.68 -9.80
C LEU A 34 1.86 -9.38 -8.45
N ASP A 35 3.03 -9.20 -7.84
CA ASP A 35 3.37 -9.86 -6.57
C ASP A 35 2.45 -9.40 -5.42
N CYS A 36 2.06 -8.13 -5.45
CA CYS A 36 1.19 -7.58 -4.45
C CYS A 36 -0.27 -8.07 -4.57
N ARG A 37 -0.82 -8.14 -5.79
CA ARG A 37 -2.20 -8.57 -6.03
C ARG A 37 -2.44 -10.03 -5.68
N ALA A 38 -1.39 -10.86 -5.73
CA ALA A 38 -1.48 -12.28 -5.46
C ALA A 38 -1.50 -12.64 -3.96
N SER A 39 -1.13 -11.71 -3.06
CA SER A 39 -0.94 -12.01 -1.64
C SER A 39 -1.55 -10.95 -0.70
N ALA A 40 -2.55 -11.38 0.08
CA ALA A 40 -3.03 -10.62 1.22
C ALA A 40 -1.98 -10.66 2.34
N ILE A 41 -1.75 -9.52 2.99
CA ILE A 41 -0.85 -9.43 4.16
C ILE A 41 -1.66 -9.44 5.44
N GLN A 42 -1.11 -10.04 6.50
CA GLN A 42 -1.71 -9.94 7.81
C GLN A 42 -1.25 -8.62 8.46
N ILE A 43 -2.20 -7.82 8.90
CA ILE A 43 -1.96 -6.66 9.74
C ILE A 43 -2.33 -7.04 11.16
N LYS A 44 -1.41 -6.82 12.10
CA LYS A 44 -1.60 -7.03 13.53
C LYS A 44 -0.98 -5.86 14.27
N ALA A 45 -1.76 -5.19 15.12
CA ALA A 45 -1.25 -4.10 15.94
C ALA A 45 -2.08 -3.89 17.20
N VAL A 46 -1.59 -3.02 18.08
CA VAL A 46 -2.24 -2.55 19.30
C VAL A 46 -2.58 -1.08 19.14
N ALA A 47 -3.85 -0.71 19.30
CA ALA A 47 -4.28 0.68 19.37
C ALA A 47 -4.13 1.20 20.81
N VAL A 48 -3.44 2.33 20.96
CA VAL A 48 -3.22 2.98 22.27
C VAL A 48 -3.55 4.47 22.18
N ASP A 49 -3.84 5.08 23.33
CA ASP A 49 -3.97 6.53 23.44
C ASP A 49 -2.61 7.24 23.52
N HIS A 50 -2.65 8.57 23.69
CA HIS A 50 -1.46 9.42 23.86
C HIS A 50 -0.61 9.08 25.09
N THR A 51 -1.15 8.34 26.06
CA THR A 51 -0.47 7.87 27.28
C THR A 51 -0.01 6.41 27.20
N ASP A 52 -0.05 5.80 26.02
CA ASP A 52 0.25 4.39 25.78
C ASP A 52 -0.73 3.41 26.47
N GLN A 53 -1.93 3.87 26.86
CA GLN A 53 -2.97 2.99 27.38
C GLN A 53 -3.72 2.29 26.23
N PRO A 54 -3.95 0.96 26.30
CA PRO A 54 -4.68 0.24 25.28
C PRO A 54 -6.14 0.69 25.14
N LEU A 55 -6.60 0.81 23.90
CA LEU A 55 -7.96 1.22 23.56
C LEU A 55 -8.79 0.03 23.10
N SER A 56 -9.78 -0.37 23.90
CA SER A 56 -10.71 -1.46 23.60
C SER A 56 -11.93 -0.97 22.81
N GLY A 57 -12.50 -1.85 21.97
CA GLY A 57 -13.75 -1.56 21.24
C GLY A 57 -13.60 -0.59 20.07
N VAL A 58 -12.37 -0.25 19.67
CA VAL A 58 -12.10 0.60 18.51
C VAL A 58 -12.36 -0.20 17.25
N LYS A 59 -13.24 0.32 16.39
CA LYS A 59 -13.55 -0.27 15.10
C LYS A 59 -12.50 0.16 14.08
N VAL A 60 -11.91 -0.80 13.38
CA VAL A 60 -10.88 -0.58 12.38
C VAL A 60 -11.46 -0.84 11.00
N TYR A 61 -11.34 0.13 10.10
CA TYR A 61 -11.73 0.02 8.70
C TYR A 61 -10.52 0.26 7.80
N GLU A 62 -10.61 -0.27 6.59
CA GLU A 62 -9.63 -0.04 5.54
C GLU A 62 -10.23 0.91 4.50
N GLY A 63 -9.69 2.12 4.38
CA GLY A 63 -10.31 3.23 3.65
C GLY A 63 -10.50 3.00 2.15
N SER A 64 -9.71 2.14 1.52
CA SER A 64 -9.86 1.77 0.11
C SER A 64 -10.97 0.73 -0.14
N ILE A 65 -11.51 0.12 0.92
CA ILE A 65 -12.59 -0.86 0.83
C ILE A 65 -13.78 -0.32 1.60
N ALA A 66 -14.68 0.33 0.86
CA ALA A 66 -15.82 1.01 1.44
C ALA A 66 -16.69 0.05 2.29
N ASN A 67 -17.01 0.51 3.49
CA ASN A 67 -18.11 0.06 4.36
C ASN A 67 -17.98 -1.30 5.08
N ASN A 68 -16.81 -1.92 5.12
CA ASN A 68 -16.61 -3.13 5.91
C ASN A 68 -15.63 -2.91 7.06
N GLU A 69 -16.14 -3.08 8.28
CA GLU A 69 -15.31 -3.23 9.47
C GLU A 69 -14.37 -4.42 9.27
N ARG A 70 -13.08 -4.21 9.55
CA ARG A 70 -12.04 -5.23 9.41
C ARG A 70 -11.75 -5.94 10.71
N ALA A 71 -11.79 -5.20 11.81
CA ALA A 71 -11.55 -5.71 13.14
C ALA A 71 -12.13 -4.75 14.19
N VAL A 72 -12.30 -5.25 15.40
CA VAL A 72 -12.55 -4.48 16.61
C VAL A 72 -11.46 -4.82 17.61
N THR A 73 -10.89 -3.80 18.27
CA THR A 73 -9.84 -4.03 19.26
C THR A 73 -10.37 -4.76 20.50
N ASN A 74 -9.59 -5.70 21.02
CA ASN A 74 -9.89 -6.40 22.27
C ASN A 74 -9.57 -5.54 23.51
N SER A 75 -9.73 -6.10 24.71
CA SER A 75 -9.43 -5.41 25.99
C SER A 75 -7.98 -4.97 26.15
N GLN A 76 -7.06 -5.56 25.39
CA GLN A 76 -5.64 -5.20 25.33
C GLN A 76 -5.33 -4.27 24.15
N GLY A 77 -6.34 -3.73 23.47
CA GLY A 77 -6.19 -2.85 22.31
C GLY A 77 -5.74 -3.56 21.04
N GLU A 78 -5.60 -4.89 21.05
CA GLU A 78 -5.09 -5.66 19.92
C GLU A 78 -6.16 -5.84 18.84
N PHE A 79 -5.75 -5.75 17.58
CA PHE A 79 -6.56 -6.12 16.43
C PHE A 79 -5.72 -6.86 15.38
N GLN A 80 -6.40 -7.65 14.55
CA GLN A 80 -5.77 -8.32 13.42
C GLN A 80 -6.75 -8.51 12.26
N PHE A 81 -6.28 -8.37 11.02
CA PHE A 81 -7.03 -8.71 9.81
C PHE A 81 -6.10 -8.92 8.61
N TYR A 82 -6.62 -9.47 7.52
CA TYR A 82 -5.87 -9.58 6.26
C TYR A 82 -6.24 -8.46 5.30
N SER A 83 -5.25 -7.74 4.78
CA SER A 83 -5.40 -6.70 3.77
C SER A 83 -4.95 -7.20 2.40
N GLY A 84 -5.81 -7.02 1.40
CA GLY A 84 -5.48 -7.23 -0.01
C GLY A 84 -5.05 -5.95 -0.74
N VAL A 85 -4.90 -4.83 -0.03
CA VAL A 85 -4.59 -3.54 -0.64
C VAL A 85 -3.12 -3.49 -1.02
N CYS A 86 -2.83 -2.90 -2.18
CA CYS A 86 -1.48 -2.76 -2.70
C CYS A 86 -0.85 -1.41 -2.41
N GLY A 87 0.44 -1.44 -2.03
CA GLY A 87 1.21 -0.25 -1.72
C GLY A 87 0.78 0.40 -0.41
N LYS A 88 0.13 1.56 -0.49
CA LYS A 88 -0.29 2.34 0.68
C LYS A 88 -1.68 1.91 1.14
N ILE A 89 -1.82 1.68 2.44
CA ILE A 89 -3.07 1.38 3.10
C ILE A 89 -3.48 2.54 4.00
N THR A 90 -4.74 2.94 3.90
CA THR A 90 -5.35 3.90 4.81
C THR A 90 -6.21 3.15 5.81
N LEU A 91 -5.94 3.32 7.10
CA LEU A 91 -6.72 2.76 8.20
C LEU A 91 -7.53 3.87 8.86
N LEU A 92 -8.82 3.59 9.07
CA LEU A 92 -9.73 4.45 9.81
C LEU A 92 -10.07 3.76 11.14
N PHE A 93 -9.93 4.47 12.24
CA PHE A 93 -10.23 4.01 13.58
C PHE A 93 -11.40 4.82 14.12
N ILE A 94 -12.44 4.16 14.60
CA ILE A 94 -13.59 4.79 15.25
C ILE A 94 -13.67 4.27 16.68
N THR A 95 -13.48 5.16 17.67
CA THR A 95 -13.56 4.80 19.09
C THR A 95 -15.01 4.57 19.52
N PRO A 96 -15.24 3.88 20.66
CA PRO A 96 -16.60 3.76 21.22
C PRO A 96 -17.30 5.09 21.46
N ASP A 97 -16.52 6.15 21.76
CA ASP A 97 -17.01 7.51 22.00
C ASP A 97 -17.33 8.27 20.70
N GLY A 98 -16.98 7.70 19.54
CA GLY A 98 -17.27 8.26 18.22
C GLY A 98 -16.11 9.07 17.60
N ASP A 99 -14.98 9.19 18.29
CA ASP A 99 -13.80 9.85 17.74
C ASP A 99 -13.23 9.05 16.57
N THR A 100 -12.78 9.78 15.55
CA THR A 100 -12.36 9.20 14.29
C THR A 100 -10.92 9.58 13.97
N TYR A 101 -10.07 8.59 13.75
CA TYR A 101 -8.66 8.78 13.42
C TYR A 101 -8.32 8.11 12.09
N THR A 102 -7.59 8.82 11.24
CA THR A 102 -7.13 8.28 9.95
C THR A 102 -5.61 8.23 9.93
N LYS A 103 -5.05 7.05 9.63
CA LYS A 103 -3.59 6.87 9.50
C LYS A 103 -3.29 6.15 8.19
N THR A 104 -2.25 6.58 7.48
CA THR A 104 -1.83 5.96 6.21
C THR A 104 -0.43 5.40 6.36
N TYR A 105 -0.24 4.16 5.92
CA TYR A 105 1.03 3.44 6.01
C TYR A 105 1.39 2.82 4.67
N ASN A 106 2.67 2.52 4.47
CA ASN A 106 3.03 1.47 3.51
C ASN A 106 2.59 0.14 4.12
N ARG A 107 1.90 -0.72 3.36
CA ARG A 107 1.28 -1.94 3.89
C ARG A 107 2.27 -2.86 4.62
N GLU A 108 3.52 -2.90 4.15
CA GLU A 108 4.60 -3.71 4.70
C GLU A 108 5.24 -3.12 5.97
N ALA A 109 4.93 -1.86 6.28
CA ALA A 109 5.52 -1.10 7.38
C ALA A 109 4.46 -0.56 8.34
N VAL A 110 3.33 -1.25 8.47
CA VAL A 110 2.34 -0.94 9.53
C VAL A 110 2.99 -1.29 10.88
N PRO A 111 3.07 -0.34 11.82
CA PRO A 111 3.69 -0.60 13.12
C PRO A 111 2.81 -1.52 13.98
N ASN A 112 3.45 -2.27 14.88
CA ASN A 112 2.75 -3.13 15.83
C ASN A 112 2.01 -2.34 16.94
N ILE A 113 2.31 -1.05 17.09
CA ILE A 113 1.65 -0.13 18.04
C ILE A 113 1.23 1.10 17.26
N ILE A 114 -0.04 1.48 17.36
CA ILE A 114 -0.62 2.64 16.71
C ILE A 114 -1.19 3.57 17.78
N LYS A 115 -0.64 4.78 17.87
CA LYS A 115 -1.16 5.83 18.74
C LYS A 115 -2.30 6.57 18.05
N LEU A 116 -3.45 6.63 18.71
CA LEU A 116 -4.60 7.44 18.31
C LEU A 116 -4.52 8.78 19.05
N GLU A 117 -4.14 9.81 18.31
CA GLU A 117 -3.94 11.19 18.76
C GLU A 117 -4.62 12.14 17.78
#